data_AF-A0A9J6PMF4-F1
#
_entry.id   AF-A0A9J6PMF4-F1
#
_cell.length_a   1.000
_cell.length_b   1.000
_cell.length_c   1.000
_cell.angle_alpha   90.00
_cell.angle_beta   90.00
_cell.angle_gamma   90.00
#
_symmetry.space_group_name_H-M   'P 1'
#
loop_
_entity.id
_entity.type
_entity.pdbx_description
1 polymer ?
#
loop_
_entity_poly.entity_id
_entity_poly.type
_entity_poly.pdbx_seq_one_letter_code
_entity_poly.pdbx_strand_id
1 'polypeptide(L)'
;MSKSIDSIIWPKDSDEAIKKYITFMLSVCDSFNISFSNGPHNPIRLSSDFIKGNVGFDALNDASLYWWDVVDQNGIRDFTDSDVLKARIALCFLALKENAYPELGEHLSWFIEVLGFAGYDVDKALEIYDTFFDFE
;
A
#
# COMPACT_ATOMS: atom_id res chain seq x y z
N MET A 1 13.63 21.79 0.71
CA MET A 1 14.15 20.72 -0.17
C MET A 1 13.10 19.63 -0.13
N SER A 2 12.48 19.28 -1.26
CA SER A 2 11.55 18.15 -1.27
C SER A 2 12.35 16.85 -1.19
N LYS A 3 12.10 16.05 -0.16
CA LYS A 3 12.65 14.70 -0.06
C LYS A 3 12.06 13.86 -1.20
N SER A 4 12.89 13.13 -1.93
CA SER A 4 12.46 12.32 -3.08
C SER A 4 12.24 10.87 -2.67
N ILE A 5 11.30 10.18 -3.31
CA ILE A 5 11.12 8.73 -3.15
C ILE A 5 12.41 7.97 -3.48
N ASP A 6 13.18 8.44 -4.45
CA ASP A 6 14.47 7.85 -4.83
C ASP A 6 15.56 8.01 -3.77
N SER A 7 15.38 8.93 -2.82
CA SER A 7 16.35 9.20 -1.75
C SER A 7 16.07 8.41 -0.46
N ILE A 8 15.04 7.56 -0.44
CA ILE A 8 14.70 6.76 0.74
C ILE A 8 15.81 5.73 1.02
N ILE A 9 16.28 5.71 2.26
CA ILE A 9 17.19 4.68 2.75
C ILE A 9 16.38 3.43 3.11
N TRP A 10 16.31 2.49 2.17
CA TRP A 10 15.66 1.20 2.37
C TRP A 10 16.55 0.23 3.17
N PRO A 11 15.95 -0.67 3.99
CA PRO A 11 16.67 -1.81 4.54
C PRO A 11 17.35 -2.63 3.44
N LYS A 12 18.55 -3.13 3.71
CA LYS A 12 19.30 -3.98 2.75
C LYS A 12 18.67 -5.36 2.54
N ASP A 13 17.92 -5.82 3.53
CA ASP A 13 17.17 -7.07 3.47
C ASP A 13 15.81 -6.81 2.80
N SER A 14 15.47 -7.63 1.80
CA SER A 14 14.26 -7.46 0.99
C SER A 14 12.98 -7.62 1.81
N ASP A 15 12.95 -8.58 2.73
CA ASP A 15 11.78 -8.83 3.59
C ASP A 15 11.56 -7.65 4.55
N GLU A 16 12.64 -7.15 5.16
CA GLU A 16 12.57 -5.98 6.03
C GLU A 16 12.16 -4.70 5.27
N ALA A 17 12.60 -4.53 4.02
CA ALA A 17 12.17 -3.41 3.19
C ALA A 17 10.68 -3.47 2.84
N ILE A 18 10.18 -4.67 2.48
CA ILE A 18 8.76 -4.90 2.22
C ILE A 18 7.93 -4.64 3.49
N LYS A 19 8.37 -5.15 4.65
CA LYS A 19 7.70 -4.86 5.93
C LYS A 19 7.70 -3.36 6.25
N LYS A 20 8.81 -2.64 6.01
CA LYS A 20 8.87 -1.18 6.20
C LYS A 20 7.88 -0.47 5.29
N TYR A 21 7.80 -0.85 4.02
CA TYR A 21 6.81 -0.33 3.06
C TYR A 21 5.37 -0.57 3.52
N ILE A 22 5.02 -1.81 3.91
CA ILE A 22 3.68 -2.15 4.40
C ILE A 22 3.34 -1.37 5.67
N THR A 23 4.29 -1.26 6.60
CA THR A 23 4.11 -0.54 7.87
C THR A 23 3.81 0.95 7.64
N PHE A 24 4.48 1.57 6.67
CA PHE A 24 4.15 2.93 6.27
C PHE A 24 2.69 3.05 5.80
N MET A 25 2.27 2.21 4.86
CA MET A 25 0.90 2.26 4.34
C MET A 25 -0.15 2.04 5.44
N LEU A 26 0.11 1.10 6.37
CA LEU A 26 -0.75 0.88 7.53
C LEU A 26 -0.89 2.14 8.40
N SER A 27 0.23 2.83 8.64
CA SER A 27 0.25 4.08 9.42
C SER A 27 -0.56 5.20 8.75
N VAL A 28 -0.48 5.29 7.42
CA VAL A 28 -1.25 6.25 6.63
C VAL A 28 -2.75 5.92 6.67
N CYS A 29 -3.13 4.65 6.48
CA CYS A 29 -4.53 4.23 6.58
C CYS A 29 -5.11 4.48 7.97
N ASP A 30 -4.35 4.24 9.04
CA ASP A 30 -4.77 4.55 10.41
C ASP A 30 -5.01 6.07 10.59
N SER A 31 -4.07 6.90 10.13
CA SER A 31 -4.17 8.37 10.21
C SER A 31 -5.36 8.98 9.44
N PHE A 32 -5.81 8.31 8.39
CA PHE A 32 -6.99 8.69 7.60
C PHE A 32 -8.27 7.93 7.96
N ASN A 33 -8.23 7.04 8.96
CA ASN A 33 -9.34 6.14 9.30
C ASN A 33 -9.86 5.32 8.11
N ILE A 34 -8.97 4.93 7.19
CA ILE A 34 -9.31 4.08 6.06
C ILE A 34 -9.54 2.67 6.59
N SER A 35 -10.75 2.17 6.38
CA SER A 35 -11.15 0.84 6.85
C SER A 35 -11.71 -0.01 5.73
N PHE A 36 -11.45 -1.31 5.83
CA PHE A 36 -11.97 -2.33 4.94
C PHE A 36 -12.96 -3.21 5.69
N SER A 37 -13.91 -3.81 4.96
CA SER A 37 -14.84 -4.76 5.54
C SER A 37 -14.08 -5.92 6.20
N ASN A 38 -14.62 -6.48 7.28
CA ASN A 38 -13.93 -7.52 8.08
C ASN A 38 -13.95 -8.92 7.41
N GLY A 39 -13.83 -8.97 6.08
CA GLY A 39 -13.85 -10.20 5.29
C GLY A 39 -12.50 -10.93 5.24
N PRO A 40 -12.42 -12.08 4.57
CA PRO A 40 -11.18 -12.85 4.40
C PRO A 40 -10.09 -12.07 3.67
N HIS A 41 -10.46 -11.26 2.66
CA HIS A 41 -9.54 -10.48 1.82
C HIS A 41 -9.25 -9.07 2.36
N ASN A 42 -9.38 -8.82 3.66
CA ASN A 42 -9.12 -7.51 4.25
C ASN A 42 -7.60 -7.18 4.14
N PRO A 43 -7.20 -6.13 3.38
CA PRO A 43 -5.80 -5.82 3.14
C PRO A 43 -5.05 -5.43 4.41
N ILE A 44 -5.65 -4.57 5.25
CA ILE A 44 -5.03 -4.10 6.50
C ILE A 44 -4.72 -5.28 7.44
N ARG A 45 -5.70 -6.18 7.63
CA ARG A 45 -5.52 -7.34 8.50
C ARG A 45 -4.44 -8.28 7.97
N LEU A 46 -4.54 -8.66 6.69
CA LEU A 46 -3.60 -9.59 6.05
C LEU A 46 -2.17 -9.03 6.04
N SER A 47 -2.00 -7.75 5.73
CA SER A 47 -0.71 -7.07 5.78
C SER A 47 -0.12 -7.01 7.18
N SER A 48 -0.93 -6.74 8.21
CA SER A 48 -0.49 -6.82 9.60
C SER A 48 -0.05 -8.25 9.97
N ASP A 49 -0.81 -9.26 9.55
CA ASP A 49 -0.49 -10.66 9.81
C ASP A 49 0.78 -11.10 9.05
N PHE A 50 1.00 -10.58 7.85
CA PHE A 50 2.21 -10.80 7.07
C PHE A 50 3.44 -10.23 7.78
N ILE A 51 3.37 -8.99 8.26
CA ILE A 51 4.48 -8.39 9.04
C ILE A 51 4.83 -9.22 10.27
N LYS A 52 3.83 -9.83 10.92
CA LYS A 52 4.00 -10.71 12.09
C LYS A 52 4.49 -12.11 11.73
N GLY A 53 4.58 -12.46 10.44
CA GLY A 53 4.93 -13.79 9.97
C GLY A 53 3.82 -14.84 10.12
N ASN A 54 2.58 -14.42 10.35
CA ASN A 54 1.44 -15.32 10.50
C ASN A 54 0.90 -15.82 9.14
N VAL A 55 1.12 -15.06 8.08
CA VAL A 55 0.76 -15.41 6.69
C VAL A 55 1.93 -15.10 5.75
N GLY A 56 2.02 -15.83 4.64
CA GLY A 56 3.02 -15.61 3.59
C GLY A 56 2.46 -14.86 2.37
N PHE A 57 3.29 -14.71 1.34
CA PHE A 57 2.91 -14.05 0.08
C PHE A 57 1.72 -14.69 -0.63
N ASP A 58 1.53 -16.01 -0.52
CA ASP A 58 0.36 -16.70 -1.10
C ASP A 58 -0.96 -16.09 -0.63
N ALA A 59 -1.07 -15.78 0.67
CA ALA A 59 -2.28 -15.18 1.24
C ALA A 59 -2.50 -13.74 0.75
N LEU A 60 -1.41 -12.97 0.56
CA LEU A 60 -1.49 -11.63 0.00
C LEU A 60 -1.93 -11.68 -1.47
N ASN A 61 -1.35 -12.61 -2.23
CA ASN A 61 -1.65 -12.81 -3.64
C ASN A 61 -3.12 -13.23 -3.84
N ASP A 62 -3.62 -14.19 -3.06
CA ASP A 62 -5.03 -14.62 -3.11
C ASP A 62 -5.98 -13.45 -2.85
N ALA A 63 -5.69 -12.62 -1.85
CA ALA A 63 -6.48 -11.42 -1.59
C ALA A 63 -6.34 -10.38 -2.71
N SER A 64 -5.16 -10.25 -3.33
CA SER A 64 -4.96 -9.33 -4.46
C SER A 64 -5.85 -9.69 -5.65
N LEU A 65 -6.04 -10.99 -5.93
CA LEU A 65 -6.91 -11.46 -7.01
C LEU A 65 -8.36 -11.04 -6.79
N TYR A 66 -8.84 -11.11 -5.54
CA TYR A 66 -10.17 -10.61 -5.20
C TYR A 66 -10.32 -9.11 -5.48
N TRP A 67 -9.32 -8.29 -5.12
CA TRP A 67 -9.40 -6.85 -5.37
C TRP A 67 -9.20 -6.47 -6.83
N TRP A 68 -8.45 -7.25 -7.60
CA TRP A 68 -8.38 -7.10 -9.06
C TRP A 68 -9.74 -7.37 -9.72
N ASP A 69 -10.48 -8.39 -9.27
CA ASP A 69 -11.84 -8.66 -9.77
C ASP A 69 -12.79 -7.46 -9.52
N VAL A 70 -12.67 -6.79 -8.37
CA VAL A 70 -13.44 -5.55 -8.09
C VAL A 70 -13.08 -4.43 -9.07
N VAL A 71 -11.81 -4.26 -9.41
CA VAL A 71 -11.36 -3.25 -10.39
C VAL A 71 -11.84 -3.61 -11.79
N ASP A 72 -11.72 -4.87 -12.21
CA ASP A 72 -12.06 -5.33 -13.55
C ASP A 72 -13.57 -5.21 -13.84
N GLN A 73 -14.41 -5.46 -12.83
CA GLN A 73 -15.88 -5.36 -12.96
C GLN A 73 -16.37 -3.92 -13.16
N ASN A 74 -15.66 -2.93 -12.63
CA ASN A 74 -16.05 -1.52 -12.66
C ASN A 74 -15.24 -0.69 -13.68
N GLY A 75 -14.16 -1.27 -14.23
CA GLY A 75 -13.36 -0.69 -15.31
C GLY A 75 -11.93 -0.32 -14.86
N ILE A 76 -10.95 -0.86 -15.58
CA ILE A 76 -9.50 -0.73 -15.28
C ILE A 76 -9.01 0.74 -15.25
N ARG A 77 -9.74 1.68 -15.87
CA ARG A 77 -9.37 3.11 -15.92
C ARG A 77 -10.32 4.01 -15.14
N ASP A 78 -11.19 3.45 -14.31
CA ASP A 78 -12.02 4.24 -13.41
C ASP A 78 -11.18 4.68 -12.19
N PHE A 79 -11.19 5.99 -11.95
CA PHE A 79 -10.58 6.69 -10.81
C PHE A 79 -11.57 7.67 -10.18
N THR A 80 -12.86 7.48 -10.44
CA THR A 80 -13.97 8.28 -9.94
C THR A 80 -14.86 7.46 -9.00
N ASP A 81 -14.94 6.15 -9.22
CA ASP A 81 -15.67 5.23 -8.37
C ASP A 81 -14.92 4.95 -7.06
N SER A 82 -15.63 5.12 -5.93
CA SER A 82 -15.07 4.97 -4.59
C SER A 82 -14.66 3.53 -4.26
N ASP A 83 -15.39 2.53 -4.76
CA ASP A 83 -15.09 1.13 -4.53
C ASP A 83 -13.87 0.70 -5.35
N VAL A 84 -13.73 1.21 -6.59
CA VAL A 84 -12.52 1.02 -7.41
C VAL A 84 -11.30 1.65 -6.76
N LEU A 85 -11.41 2.89 -6.28
CA LEU A 85 -10.32 3.58 -5.59
C LEU A 85 -9.93 2.85 -4.31
N LYS A 86 -10.90 2.36 -3.54
CA LYS A 86 -10.65 1.53 -2.37
C LYS A 86 -9.97 0.21 -2.71
N ALA A 87 -10.37 -0.44 -3.80
CA ALA A 87 -9.71 -1.64 -4.31
C ALA A 87 -8.26 -1.37 -4.74
N ARG A 88 -7.99 -0.23 -5.38
CA ARG A 88 -6.61 0.18 -5.72
C ARG A 88 -5.75 0.42 -4.48
N ILE A 89 -6.31 1.05 -3.44
CA ILE A 89 -5.61 1.17 -2.15
C ILE A 89 -5.30 -0.23 -1.60
N ALA A 90 -6.26 -1.15 -1.62
CA ALA A 90 -6.02 -2.53 -1.17
C ALA A 90 -4.90 -3.22 -1.97
N LEU A 91 -4.84 -3.00 -3.28
CA LEU A 91 -3.81 -3.58 -4.14
C LEU A 91 -2.40 -3.06 -3.83
N CYS A 92 -2.24 -1.81 -3.37
CA CYS A 92 -0.94 -1.30 -2.91
C CYS A 92 -0.36 -2.13 -1.75
N PHE A 93 -1.22 -2.72 -0.91
CA PHE A 93 -0.83 -3.63 0.18
C PHE A 93 -0.51 -5.05 -0.29
N LEU A 94 -1.27 -5.53 -1.28
CA LEU A 94 -1.41 -6.96 -1.55
C LEU A 94 -0.67 -7.42 -2.81
N ALA A 95 -0.51 -6.55 -3.80
CA ALA A 95 0.13 -6.88 -5.08
C ALA A 95 1.67 -6.86 -4.99
N LEU A 96 2.20 -7.43 -3.91
CA LEU A 96 3.63 -7.54 -3.64
C LEU A 96 4.14 -8.95 -3.97
N LYS A 97 5.39 -9.02 -4.39
CA LYS A 97 6.12 -10.27 -4.67
C LYS A 97 7.32 -10.36 -3.74
N GLU A 98 7.84 -11.56 -3.53
CA GLU A 98 9.03 -11.82 -2.68
C GLU A 98 10.25 -10.96 -3.06
N ASN A 99 10.36 -10.58 -4.33
CA ASN A 99 11.45 -9.78 -4.89
C ASN A 99 11.01 -8.35 -5.28
N ALA A 100 9.94 -7.81 -4.70
CA ALA A 100 9.41 -6.48 -5.03
C ALA A 100 10.31 -5.31 -4.61
N TYR A 101 11.43 -5.56 -3.93
CA TYR A 101 12.38 -4.53 -3.47
C TYR A 101 12.70 -3.44 -4.51
N PRO A 102 13.02 -3.75 -5.79
CA PRO A 102 13.35 -2.72 -6.78
C PRO A 102 12.18 -1.80 -7.15
N GLU A 103 10.94 -2.24 -6.89
CA GLU A 103 9.70 -1.59 -7.33
C GLU A 103 9.01 -0.84 -6.17
N LEU A 104 9.52 -0.95 -4.93
CA LEU A 104 8.87 -0.36 -3.74
C LEU A 104 8.70 1.16 -3.82
N GLY A 105 9.66 1.87 -4.44
CA GLY A 105 9.54 3.31 -4.66
C GLY A 105 8.39 3.65 -5.62
N GLU A 106 8.27 2.93 -6.73
CA GLU A 106 7.18 3.13 -7.70
C GLU A 106 5.82 2.78 -7.06
N HIS A 107 5.75 1.69 -6.31
CA HIS A 107 4.54 1.30 -5.57
C HIS A 107 4.13 2.35 -4.54
N LEU A 108 5.11 2.97 -3.86
CA LEU A 108 4.86 4.04 -2.90
C LEU A 108 4.32 5.29 -3.59
N SER A 109 4.91 5.70 -4.72
CA SER A 109 4.40 6.80 -5.53
C SER A 109 2.95 6.55 -5.94
N TRP A 110 2.67 5.34 -6.42
CA TRP A 110 1.33 4.94 -6.82
C TRP A 110 0.32 4.99 -5.67
N PHE A 111 0.69 4.52 -4.48
CA PHE A 111 -0.17 4.61 -3.30
C PHE A 111 -0.56 6.06 -2.97
N ILE A 112 0.40 6.98 -3.02
CA ILE A 112 0.17 8.41 -2.74
C ILE A 112 -0.76 9.03 -3.80
N GLU A 113 -0.57 8.69 -5.08
CA GLU A 113 -1.47 9.13 -6.16
C GLU A 113 -2.90 8.63 -5.96
N VAL A 114 -3.08 7.35 -5.63
CA VAL A 114 -4.40 6.76 -5.39
C VAL A 114 -5.09 7.40 -4.18
N LEU A 115 -4.36 7.76 -3.13
CA LEU A 115 -4.91 8.54 -2.02
C LEU A 115 -5.47 9.88 -2.49
N GLY A 116 -4.74 10.58 -3.36
CA GLY A 116 -5.19 11.83 -3.96
C GLY A 116 -6.46 11.65 -4.80
N PHE A 117 -6.52 10.61 -5.65
CA PHE A 117 -7.74 10.30 -6.41
C PHE A 117 -8.93 9.96 -5.51
N ALA A 118 -8.69 9.32 -4.36
CA ALA A 118 -9.71 9.03 -3.35
C ALA A 118 -10.10 10.23 -2.48
N GLY A 119 -9.52 11.41 -2.74
CA GLY A 119 -9.85 12.65 -2.04
C GLY A 119 -9.24 12.76 -0.63
N TYR A 120 -8.24 11.93 -0.30
CA TYR A 120 -7.49 12.08 0.93
C TYR A 120 -6.46 13.21 0.81
N ASP A 121 -6.09 13.76 1.96
CA ASP A 121 -5.11 14.83 2.08
C ASP A 121 -3.69 14.30 1.80
N VAL A 122 -3.23 14.49 0.57
CA VAL A 122 -1.89 14.05 0.14
C VAL A 122 -0.79 14.74 0.94
N ASP A 123 -0.96 16.00 1.33
CA ASP A 123 0.06 16.73 2.10
C ASP A 123 0.25 16.07 3.47
N LYS A 124 -0.85 15.67 4.14
CA LYS A 124 -0.77 14.90 5.38
C LYS A 124 -0.10 13.53 5.18
N ALA A 125 -0.33 12.86 4.05
CA ALA A 125 0.37 11.60 3.74
C ALA A 125 1.88 11.83 3.57
N LEU A 126 2.27 12.94 2.95
CA LEU A 126 3.66 13.35 2.78
C LEU A 126 4.32 13.76 4.10
N GLU A 127 3.60 14.36 5.05
CA GLU A 127 4.10 14.61 6.41
C GLU A 127 4.44 13.31 7.14
N ILE A 128 3.58 12.29 7.03
CA ILE A 128 3.83 10.96 7.60
C ILE A 128 5.05 10.33 6.92
N TYR A 129 5.14 10.43 5.60
CA TYR A 129 6.26 9.94 4.80
C TYR A 129 7.60 10.56 5.25
N ASP A 130 7.64 11.88 5.39
CA ASP A 130 8.83 12.62 5.79
C ASP A 130 9.30 12.29 7.20
N THR A 131 8.37 11.86 8.07
CA THR A 131 8.63 11.48 9.47
C THR A 131 8.98 9.99 9.60
N PHE A 132 8.43 9.13 8.73
CA PHE A 132 8.56 7.68 8.81
C PHE A 132 9.84 7.16 8.13
N PHE A 133 10.21 7.73 6.99
CA PHE A 133 11.39 7.31 6.23
C PHE A 133 12.63 8.14 6.56
N ASP A 134 13.79 7.49 6.41
CA ASP A 134 15.09 8.15 6.44
C ASP A 134 15.55 8.40 5.00
N PHE A 135 16.35 9.45 4.81
CA PHE A 135 16.75 9.94 3.49
C PHE A 135 18.26 10.17 3.43
N GLU A 136 18.86 9.96 2.25
CA GLU A 136 20.27 10.29 1.98
C GLU A 136 20.57 11.80 1.99
#